data_AF-A0A7C1ZZR2-F1
#
_entry.id   AF-A0A7C1ZZR2-F1
#
_cell.length_a   1.000
_cell.length_b   1.000
_cell.length_c   1.000
_cell.angle_alpha   90.00
_cell.angle_beta   90.00
_cell.angle_gamma   90.00
#
_symmetry.space_group_name_H-M   'P 1'
#
loop_
_entity.id
_entity.type
_entity.pdbx_description
1 polymer ?
#
loop_
_entity_poly.entity_id
_entity_poly.type
_entity_poly.pdbx_seq_one_letter_code
_entity_poly.pdbx_strand_id
1 'polypeptide(L)'
;MNFDGYILLGMLIATLGTLIVNIFQNRELSKQRWIEIYSHYTKRYADIISNFPENINEENFDLENNKDYRKIMRNMRLYFDLCYEEYMLHKYGKLDKKLWKEWEKGMKSAFGKKAFRDAWYKIKRDTSYPMDFVKFVEYQMG
;
A
#
# COMPACT_ATOMS: atom_id res chain seq x y z
N MET A 1 -55.08 -23.89 2.18
CA MET A 1 -53.83 -23.37 1.60
C MET A 1 -53.18 -24.53 0.86
N ASN A 2 -52.94 -24.39 -0.45
CA ASN A 2 -52.54 -25.53 -1.30
C ASN A 2 -51.06 -25.88 -1.12
N PHE A 3 -50.70 -27.15 -1.37
CA PHE A 3 -49.35 -27.70 -1.28
C PHE A 3 -48.28 -26.81 -1.97
N ASP A 4 -48.61 -26.27 -3.14
CA ASP A 4 -47.74 -25.36 -3.89
C ASP A 4 -47.40 -24.07 -3.14
N GLY A 5 -48.33 -23.56 -2.33
CA GLY A 5 -48.11 -22.38 -1.49
C GLY A 5 -47.07 -22.60 -0.39
N TYR A 6 -47.00 -23.82 0.16
CA TYR A 6 -45.97 -24.19 1.13
C TYR A 6 -44.59 -24.36 0.47
N ILE A 7 -44.54 -24.88 -0.76
CA ILE A 7 -43.29 -24.97 -1.54
C ILE A 7 -42.74 -23.58 -1.84
N LEU A 8 -43.59 -22.66 -2.33
CA LEU A 8 -43.18 -21.29 -2.62
C LEU A 8 -42.68 -20.55 -1.36
N LEU A 9 -43.35 -20.75 -0.22
CA LEU A 9 -42.92 -20.19 1.05
C LEU A 9 -41.57 -20.75 1.51
N GLY A 10 -41.36 -22.06 1.38
CA GLY A 10 -40.09 -22.72 1.69
C GLY A 10 -38.93 -22.20 0.83
N MET A 11 -39.16 -22.02 -0.48
CA MET A 11 -38.19 -21.45 -1.41
C MET A 11 -37.85 -19.99 -1.07
N LEU A 12 -38.85 -19.18 -0.68
CA LEU A 12 -38.64 -17.80 -0.26
C LEU A 12 -37.77 -17.73 1.01
N ILE A 13 -38.07 -18.55 2.02
CA ILE A 13 -37.29 -18.60 3.26
C ILE A 13 -35.85 -19.05 2.99
N ALA A 14 -35.66 -20.09 2.18
CA ALA A 14 -34.33 -20.57 1.80
C ALA A 14 -33.51 -19.49 1.07
N THR A 15 -34.13 -18.80 0.10
CA THR A 15 -33.48 -17.73 -0.67
C THR A 15 -33.08 -16.57 0.23
N LEU A 16 -33.96 -16.14 1.15
CA LEU A 16 -33.65 -15.10 2.12
C LEU A 16 -32.52 -15.53 3.07
N GLY A 17 -32.51 -16.78 3.51
CA GLY A 17 -31.43 -17.36 4.31
C GLY A 17 -30.09 -17.29 3.57
N THR A 18 -30.04 -17.70 2.31
CA THR A 18 -28.83 -17.64 1.48
C THR A 18 -28.34 -16.19 1.28
N LEU A 19 -29.24 -15.23 1.07
CA LEU A 19 -28.87 -13.82 0.93
C LEU A 19 -28.20 -13.28 2.19
N ILE A 20 -28.74 -13.60 3.37
CA ILE A 20 -28.17 -13.18 4.66
C ILE A 20 -26.77 -13.78 4.83
N VAL A 21 -26.61 -15.09 4.59
CA VAL A 21 -25.30 -15.77 4.69
C VAL A 21 -24.28 -15.14 3.75
N ASN A 22 -24.66 -14.85 2.49
CA ASN A 22 -23.77 -14.20 1.52
C ASN A 22 -23.31 -12.81 1.97
N ILE A 23 -24.19 -12.01 2.61
CA ILE A 23 -23.82 -10.70 3.15
C ILE A 23 -22.78 -10.84 4.25
N PHE A 24 -22.97 -11.79 5.17
CA PHE A 24 -21.98 -12.05 6.24
C PHE A 24 -20.66 -12.57 5.68
N GLN A 25 -20.70 -13.53 4.76
CA GLN A 25 -19.51 -14.09 4.14
C GLN A 25 -18.71 -13.03 3.37
N ASN A 26 -19.39 -12.15 2.62
CA ASN A 26 -18.72 -11.04 1.92
C ASN A 26 -18.01 -10.09 2.88
N ARG A 27 -18.57 -9.86 4.08
CA ARG A 27 -17.92 -9.02 5.10
C ARG A 27 -16.64 -9.67 5.63
N GLU A 28 -16.68 -10.96 5.94
CA GLU A 28 -15.50 -11.68 6.44
C GLU A 28 -14.41 -11.82 5.37
N LEU A 29 -14.77 -12.13 4.13
CA LEU A 29 -13.84 -12.15 2.98
C LEU A 29 -13.18 -10.79 2.77
N SER A 30 -13.92 -9.69 2.96
CA SER A 30 -13.37 -8.34 2.85
C SER A 30 -12.34 -8.06 3.94
N LYS A 31 -12.59 -8.52 5.18
CA LYS A 31 -11.63 -8.39 6.29
C LYS A 31 -10.37 -9.21 6.02
N GLN A 32 -10.51 -10.46 5.57
CA GLN A 32 -9.36 -11.33 5.26
C GLN A 32 -8.48 -10.73 4.17
N ARG A 33 -9.09 -10.24 3.08
CA ARG A 33 -8.38 -9.55 2.00
C ARG A 33 -7.60 -8.33 2.51
N TRP A 34 -8.19 -7.58 3.44
CA TRP A 34 -7.51 -6.45 4.05
C TRP A 34 -6.29 -6.87 4.88
N ILE A 35 -6.41 -7.91 5.71
CA ILE A 35 -5.28 -8.45 6.50
C ILE A 35 -4.15 -8.91 5.57
N GLU A 36 -4.49 -9.58 4.47
CA GLU A 36 -3.54 -10.06 3.48
C GLU A 36 -2.78 -8.91 2.80
N ILE A 37 -3.49 -7.89 2.29
CA ILE A 37 -2.88 -6.70 1.70
C ILE A 37 -1.96 -6.03 2.73
N TYR A 38 -2.47 -5.78 3.94
CA TYR A 38 -1.68 -5.13 4.98
C TYR A 38 -0.40 -5.92 5.31
N SER A 39 -0.51 -7.24 5.47
CA SER A 39 0.62 -8.11 5.78
C SER A 39 1.64 -8.13 4.64
N HIS A 40 1.19 -8.22 3.39
CA HIS A 40 2.05 -8.25 2.20
C HIS A 40 2.90 -6.97 2.08
N TYR A 41 2.25 -5.80 2.16
CA TYR A 41 2.95 -4.51 2.05
C TYR A 41 3.85 -4.23 3.26
N THR A 42 3.38 -4.56 4.48
CA THR A 42 4.19 -4.43 5.70
C THR A 42 5.45 -5.30 5.64
N LYS A 43 5.34 -6.53 5.15
CA LYS A 43 6.49 -7.42 5.00
C LYS A 43 7.51 -6.87 4.00
N ARG A 44 7.05 -6.45 2.82
CA ARG A 44 7.94 -5.82 1.81
C ARG A 44 8.62 -4.57 2.34
N TYR A 45 7.89 -3.74 3.08
CA TYR A 45 8.47 -2.58 3.76
C TYR A 45 9.57 -2.99 4.74
N ALA A 46 9.30 -3.95 5.63
CA ALA A 46 10.29 -4.43 6.59
C ALA A 46 11.53 -5.03 5.89
N ASP A 47 11.33 -5.80 4.83
CA ASP A 47 12.40 -6.39 4.02
C ASP A 47 13.28 -5.28 3.38
N ILE A 48 12.67 -4.22 2.84
CA ILE A 48 13.41 -3.09 2.26
C ILE A 48 14.18 -2.32 3.34
N ILE A 49 13.51 -1.95 4.44
CA ILE A 49 14.10 -1.11 5.48
C ILE A 49 15.25 -1.83 6.20
N SER A 50 15.15 -3.15 6.41
CA SER A 50 16.22 -3.95 7.04
C SER A 50 17.51 -3.98 6.21
N ASN A 51 17.46 -3.59 4.93
CA ASN A 51 18.62 -3.52 4.06
C ASN A 51 19.31 -2.14 4.02
N PHE A 52 18.72 -1.12 4.67
CA PHE A 52 19.35 0.19 4.79
C PHE A 52 20.37 0.22 5.93
N PRO A 53 21.39 1.09 5.84
CA PRO A 53 22.28 1.34 6.97
C PRO A 53 21.52 2.04 8.10
N GLU A 54 21.95 1.82 9.35
CA GLU A 54 21.26 2.36 10.54
C GLU A 54 21.16 3.90 10.51
N ASN A 55 22.19 4.56 9.98
CA ASN A 55 22.28 6.02 9.88
C ASN A 55 21.54 6.62 8.67
N ILE A 56 20.76 5.84 7.91
CA ILE A 56 20.06 6.32 6.70
C ILE A 56 19.14 7.53 6.94
N ASN A 57 18.70 7.71 8.19
CA ASN A 57 17.77 8.76 8.58
C ASN A 57 18.47 10.01 9.14
N GLU A 58 19.80 10.01 9.26
CA GLU A 58 20.55 11.16 9.77
C GLU A 58 20.59 12.31 8.76
N GLU A 59 20.55 13.55 9.24
CA GLU A 59 20.55 14.74 8.38
C GLU A 59 21.87 14.93 7.62
N ASN A 60 22.98 14.45 8.17
CA ASN A 60 24.31 14.48 7.56
C ASN A 60 24.60 13.26 6.68
N PHE A 61 23.60 12.39 6.42
CA PHE A 61 23.81 11.21 5.58
C PHE A 61 24.25 11.62 4.17
N ASP A 62 25.45 11.20 3.81
CA ASP A 62 26.00 11.37 2.47
C ASP A 62 25.73 10.12 1.64
N LEU A 63 24.74 10.22 0.76
CA LEU A 63 24.37 9.13 -0.14
C LEU A 63 25.46 8.90 -1.20
N GLU A 64 26.06 9.94 -1.76
CA GLU A 64 26.91 9.84 -2.95
C GLU A 64 28.26 9.19 -2.64
N ASN A 65 28.85 9.54 -1.49
CA ASN A 65 30.14 9.02 -1.07
C ASN A 65 30.01 7.74 -0.20
N ASN A 66 28.80 7.20 -0.04
CA ASN A 66 28.60 5.99 0.75
C ASN A 66 29.19 4.75 0.05
N LYS A 67 30.00 3.97 0.77
CA LYS A 67 30.58 2.71 0.28
C LYS A 67 29.52 1.72 -0.25
N ASP A 68 28.32 1.75 0.32
CA ASP A 68 27.20 0.88 -0.02
C ASP A 68 26.20 1.54 -0.98
N TYR A 69 26.58 2.64 -1.65
CA TYR A 69 25.73 3.45 -2.53
C TYR A 69 24.84 2.62 -3.46
N ARG A 70 25.41 1.62 -4.16
CA ARG A 70 24.64 0.77 -5.09
C ARG A 70 23.56 -0.05 -4.37
N LYS A 71 23.87 -0.60 -3.20
CA LYS A 71 22.91 -1.36 -2.39
C LYS A 71 21.81 -0.43 -1.86
N ILE A 72 22.18 0.74 -1.37
CA ILE A 72 21.23 1.75 -0.86
C ILE A 72 20.29 2.18 -1.99
N MET A 73 20.84 2.58 -3.15
CA MET A 73 20.04 3.02 -4.30
C MET A 73 19.10 1.93 -4.82
N ARG A 74 19.53 0.66 -4.81
CA ARG A 74 18.63 -0.46 -5.16
C ARG A 74 17.44 -0.54 -4.20
N ASN A 75 17.68 -0.46 -2.89
CA ASN A 75 16.61 -0.49 -1.90
C ASN A 75 15.75 0.79 -1.93
N MET A 76 16.32 1.95 -2.25
CA MET A 76 15.56 3.17 -2.48
C MET A 76 14.59 3.02 -3.66
N ARG A 77 15.03 2.41 -4.77
CA ARG A 77 14.13 2.10 -5.91
C ARG A 77 12.98 1.20 -5.46
N LEU A 78 13.30 0.10 -4.77
CA LEU A 78 12.27 -0.80 -4.23
C LEU A 78 11.29 -0.09 -3.29
N TYR A 79 11.79 0.87 -2.49
CA TYR A 79 10.95 1.69 -1.63
C TYR A 79 10.00 2.59 -2.43
N PHE A 80 10.49 3.31 -3.44
CA PHE A 80 9.64 4.15 -4.28
C PHE A 80 8.68 3.33 -5.14
N ASP A 81 9.08 2.14 -5.61
CA ASP A 81 8.21 1.20 -6.31
C ASP A 81 7.08 0.72 -5.38
N LEU A 82 7.40 0.40 -4.11
CA LEU A 82 6.40 0.06 -3.09
C LEU A 82 5.41 1.21 -2.88
N CYS A 83 5.91 2.43 -2.69
CA CYS A 83 5.06 3.60 -2.51
C CYS A 83 4.19 3.89 -3.74
N TYR A 84 4.71 3.65 -4.94
CA TYR A 84 3.95 3.77 -6.19
C TYR A 84 2.79 2.77 -6.21
N GLU A 85 3.05 1.50 -5.90
CA GLU A 85 1.98 0.50 -5.84
C GLU A 85 0.90 0.83 -4.80
N GLU A 86 1.30 1.27 -3.61
CA GLU A 86 0.40 1.72 -2.55
C GLU A 86 -0.45 2.92 -3.01
N TYR A 87 0.17 3.89 -3.69
CA TYR A 87 -0.52 5.03 -4.28
C TYR A 87 -1.53 4.60 -5.35
N MET A 88 -1.17 3.65 -6.24
CA MET A 88 -2.07 3.16 -7.27
C MET A 88 -3.26 2.41 -6.66
N LEU A 89 -3.05 1.61 -5.61
CA LEU A 89 -4.14 0.96 -4.89
C LEU A 89 -5.10 1.98 -4.27
N HIS A 90 -4.58 3.08 -3.71
CA HIS A 90 -5.41 4.17 -3.23
C HIS A 90 -6.18 4.85 -4.36
N LYS A 91 -5.48 5.21 -5.44
CA LYS A 91 -6.05 5.89 -6.61
C LYS A 91 -7.21 5.11 -7.24
N TYR A 92 -7.12 3.77 -7.26
CA TYR A 92 -8.18 2.90 -7.77
C TYR A 92 -9.26 2.54 -6.74
N GLY A 93 -9.27 3.19 -5.56
CA GLY A 93 -10.25 2.95 -4.51
C GLY A 93 -10.19 1.54 -3.91
N LYS A 94 -9.03 0.89 -3.97
CA LYS A 94 -8.80 -0.46 -3.44
C LYS A 94 -8.32 -0.47 -2.00
N LEU A 95 -8.03 0.71 -1.44
CA LEU A 95 -7.64 0.87 -0.04
C LEU A 95 -8.71 1.62 0.76
N ASP A 96 -8.90 1.17 1.98
CA ASP A 96 -9.63 1.92 2.99
C ASP A 96 -8.95 3.28 3.24
N LYS A 97 -9.76 4.33 3.45
CA LYS A 97 -9.26 5.70 3.63
C LYS A 97 -8.41 5.86 4.88
N LYS A 98 -8.71 5.13 5.95
CA LYS A 98 -7.93 5.18 7.19
C LYS A 98 -6.58 4.52 6.97
N LEU A 99 -6.54 3.37 6.30
CA LEU A 99 -5.30 2.70 5.96
C LEU A 99 -4.40 3.58 5.08
N TRP A 100 -4.96 4.18 4.03
CA TRP A 100 -4.21 5.09 3.17
C TRP A 100 -3.56 6.24 3.95
N LYS A 101 -4.29 6.88 4.87
CA LYS A 101 -3.75 7.98 5.68
C LYS A 101 -2.53 7.57 6.52
N GLU A 102 -2.52 6.36 7.06
CA GLU A 102 -1.37 5.86 7.82
C GLU A 102 -0.16 5.64 6.91
N TRP A 103 -0.37 5.06 5.72
CA TRP A 103 0.70 4.86 4.74
C TRP A 103 1.24 6.18 4.19
N GLU A 104 0.36 7.11 3.82
CA GLU A 104 0.71 8.46 3.37
C GLU A 104 1.54 9.20 4.41
N LYS A 105 1.19 9.09 5.70
CA LYS A 105 1.98 9.66 6.81
C LYS A 105 3.39 9.04 6.89
N GLY A 106 3.49 7.72 6.71
CA GLY A 106 4.77 7.02 6.64
C GLY A 106 5.64 7.48 5.47
N MET A 107 5.04 7.60 4.28
CA MET A 107 5.68 8.14 3.08
C MET A 107 6.19 9.56 3.30
N LYS A 108 5.33 10.46 3.81
CA LYS A 108 5.70 11.84 4.11
C LYS A 108 6.91 11.92 5.06
N SER A 109 6.90 11.10 6.11
CA SER A 109 8.01 11.01 7.06
C SER A 109 9.31 10.55 6.40
N ALA A 110 9.26 9.52 5.56
CA ALA A 110 10.44 9.03 4.85
C ALA A 110 10.95 10.02 3.80
N PHE A 111 10.06 10.56 2.98
CA PHE A 111 10.38 11.52 1.91
C PHE A 111 10.98 12.82 2.45
N GLY A 112 10.63 13.21 3.68
CA GLY A 112 11.24 14.36 4.36
C GLY A 112 12.70 14.17 4.77
N LYS A 113 13.29 12.98 4.62
CA LYS A 113 14.68 12.69 5.01
C LYS A 113 15.64 12.97 3.86
N LYS A 114 16.84 13.47 4.17
CA LYS A 114 17.86 13.83 3.18
C LYS A 114 18.16 12.69 2.20
N ALA A 115 18.45 11.50 2.71
CA ALA A 115 18.80 10.34 1.88
C ALA A 115 17.70 9.98 0.86
N PHE A 116 16.42 10.10 1.25
CA PHE A 116 15.29 9.78 0.39
C PHE A 116 15.07 10.87 -0.67
N ARG A 117 15.23 12.15 -0.33
CA ARG A 117 15.22 13.24 -1.30
C ARG A 117 16.33 13.09 -2.32
N ASP A 118 17.56 12.87 -1.87
CA ASP A 118 18.74 12.72 -2.73
C ASP A 118 18.56 11.53 -3.69
N ALA A 119 18.05 10.40 -3.18
CA ALA A 119 17.75 9.24 -4.01
C ALA A 119 16.65 9.53 -5.03
N TRP A 120 15.57 10.20 -4.63
CA TRP A 120 14.44 10.53 -5.52
C TRP A 120 14.87 11.37 -6.73
N TYR A 121 15.71 12.39 -6.53
CA TYR A 121 16.21 13.23 -7.63
C TYR A 121 16.99 12.42 -8.67
N LYS A 122 17.62 11.32 -8.29
CA LYS A 122 18.25 10.37 -9.22
C LYS A 122 17.21 9.44 -9.83
N ILE A 123 16.40 8.80 -9.00
CA ILE A 123 15.45 7.75 -9.40
C ILE A 123 14.41 8.27 -10.39
N LYS A 124 13.83 9.45 -10.16
CA LYS A 124 12.79 10.02 -11.04
C LYS A 124 13.25 10.30 -12.47
N ARG A 125 14.56 10.36 -12.71
CA ARG A 125 15.17 10.54 -14.04
C ARG A 125 15.39 9.21 -14.76
N ASP A 126 15.65 8.15 -14.00
CA ASP A 126 15.99 6.83 -14.54
C ASP A 126 14.79 5.87 -14.61
N THR A 127 13.75 6.13 -13.80
CA THR A 127 12.54 5.32 -13.71
C THR A 127 11.34 6.15 -14.18
N SER A 128 10.59 5.62 -15.16
CA SER A 128 9.43 6.29 -15.73
C SER A 128 8.17 6.11 -14.87
N TYR A 129 8.05 6.89 -13.80
CA TYR A 129 6.81 6.96 -13.02
C TYR A 129 5.76 7.85 -13.70
N PRO A 130 4.46 7.54 -13.54
CA PRO A 130 3.38 8.45 -13.92
C PRO A 130 3.51 9.84 -13.25
N MET A 131 3.17 10.89 -14.00
CA MET A 131 3.36 12.29 -13.57
C MET A 131 2.57 12.64 -12.30
N ASP A 132 1.41 12.02 -12.08
CA ASP A 132 0.62 12.22 -10.88
C ASP A 132 1.28 11.62 -9.62
N PHE A 133 1.92 10.46 -9.75
CA PHE A 133 2.73 9.91 -8.67
C PHE A 133 3.97 10.78 -8.40
N VAL A 134 4.63 11.27 -9.44
CA VAL A 134 5.77 12.20 -9.28
C VAL A 134 5.36 13.45 -8.49
N LYS A 135 4.23 14.07 -8.88
CA LYS A 135 3.66 15.22 -8.16
C LYS A 135 3.30 14.88 -6.72
N PHE A 136 2.75 13.69 -6.48
CA PHE A 136 2.46 13.23 -5.13
C PHE A 136 3.73 13.16 -4.28
N VAL A 137 4.80 12.50 -4.75
CA VAL A 137 6.06 12.40 -4.00
C VAL A 137 6.65 13.79 -3.73
N GLU A 138 6.71 14.65 -4.73
CA GLU A 138 7.26 16.01 -4.59
C GLU A 138 6.44 16.86 -3.62
N TYR A 139 5.11 16.78 -3.66
CA TYR A 139 4.25 17.47 -2.70
C TYR A 139 4.51 17.01 -1.25
N GLN A 140 4.76 15.72 -1.03
CA GLN A 140 5.04 15.19 0.30
C GLN A 140 6.45 15.55 0.81
N MET A 141 7.39 15.89 -0.08
CA MET A 141 8.77 16.27 0.28
C MET A 141 8.89 17.68 0.85
N GLY A 142 7.92 18.55 0.60
CA GLY A 142 7.95 19.96 0.97
C GLY A 142 8.54 20.82 -0.13
#